data_AF-A0A3M1HKT0-F1
#
_entry.id   AF-A0A3M1HKT0-F1
#
_cell.length_a   1.000
_cell.length_b   1.000
_cell.length_c   1.000
_cell.angle_alpha   90.00
_cell.angle_beta   90.00
_cell.angle_gamma   90.00
#
_symmetry.space_group_name_H-M   'P 1'
#
loop_
_entity.id
_entity.type
_entity.pdbx_description
1 polymer ?
#
loop_
_entity_poly.entity_id
_entity_poly.type
_entity_poly.pdbx_seq_one_letter_code
_entity_poly.pdbx_strand_id
1 'polypeptide(L)'
;MRMRWLMAAMALVMGLGAAQAQESGLDRVVERFMALDEDASGTVSWDEYWAMVQERAKARFDEMDADGDGEVSEDEFRRFWRQRKAFWYRPGH
;
A
#
# COMPACT_ATOMS: atom_id res chain seq x y z
N MET A 1 59.16 1.69 -33.14
CA MET A 1 58.14 1.49 -34.19
C MET A 1 56.80 1.33 -33.47
N ARG A 2 55.98 2.36 -33.24
CA ARG A 2 55.04 3.06 -34.14
C ARG A 2 54.06 2.12 -34.87
N MET A 3 52.97 1.75 -34.21
CA MET A 3 51.72 1.38 -34.89
C MET A 3 50.51 1.70 -33.99
N ARG A 4 49.98 2.92 -34.15
CA ARG A 4 48.58 3.25 -33.88
C ARG A 4 47.75 2.65 -35.03
N TRP A 5 46.41 2.64 -34.89
CA TRP A 5 45.41 2.02 -35.79
C TRP A 5 45.17 0.55 -35.39
N LEU A 6 44.02 0.09 -34.87
CA LEU A 6 42.65 0.38 -35.25
C LEU A 6 41.67 -0.35 -34.30
N MET A 7 40.51 0.27 -34.06
CA MET A 7 39.24 -0.36 -33.68
C MET A 7 39.02 -0.80 -32.22
N ALA A 8 38.30 0.08 -31.49
CA ALA A 8 37.03 -0.27 -30.87
C ALA A 8 36.96 -1.56 -30.02
N ALA A 9 37.34 -1.45 -28.76
CA ALA A 9 36.64 -2.16 -27.69
C ALA A 9 36.39 -1.22 -26.50
N MET A 10 36.03 0.03 -26.81
CA MET A 10 35.22 0.85 -25.94
C MET A 10 33.76 0.47 -26.18
N ALA A 11 33.43 -0.78 -25.86
CA ALA A 11 32.07 -1.24 -25.64
C ALA A 11 32.05 -1.71 -24.17
N LEU A 12 31.89 -0.79 -23.24
CA LEU A 12 30.54 -0.46 -22.81
C LEU A 12 29.78 -1.74 -22.43
N VAL A 13 30.26 -2.47 -21.42
CA VAL A 13 29.34 -3.21 -20.54
C VAL A 13 28.79 -2.19 -19.53
N MET A 14 28.11 -1.17 -20.08
CA MET A 14 27.08 -0.43 -19.35
C MET A 14 25.85 -1.34 -19.36
N GLY A 15 25.23 -1.50 -18.19
CA GLY A 15 23.83 -1.87 -18.12
C GLY A 15 23.52 -3.36 -17.97
N LEU A 16 24.14 -4.04 -17.01
CA LEU A 16 23.40 -5.02 -16.20
C LEU A 16 22.92 -4.32 -14.92
N GLY A 17 22.27 -3.17 -15.10
CA GLY A 17 21.64 -2.39 -14.05
C GLY A 17 20.14 -2.40 -14.29
N ALA A 18 19.44 -3.17 -13.45
CA ALA A 18 18.02 -3.06 -13.19
C ALA A 18 17.06 -3.09 -14.39
N ALA A 19 16.80 -4.29 -14.91
CA ALA A 19 15.41 -4.64 -15.26
C ALA A 19 14.66 -5.03 -13.97
N GLN A 20 14.77 -4.24 -12.92
CA GLN A 20 13.76 -4.25 -11.88
C GLN A 20 12.63 -3.45 -12.50
N ALA A 21 11.67 -4.15 -13.13
CA ALA A 21 10.41 -3.57 -13.51
C ALA A 21 9.88 -2.86 -12.27
N GLN A 22 9.96 -1.54 -12.27
CA GLN A 22 9.42 -0.72 -11.22
C GLN A 22 7.91 -0.94 -11.30
N GLU A 23 7.37 -1.85 -10.49
CA GLU A 23 5.93 -2.08 -10.44
C GLU A 23 5.23 -0.74 -10.29
N SER A 24 4.28 -0.49 -11.18
CA SER A 24 3.63 0.80 -11.23
C SER A 24 2.85 1.02 -9.94
N GLY A 25 2.61 2.28 -9.59
CA GLY A 25 1.77 2.59 -8.43
C GLY A 25 0.37 1.95 -8.54
N LEU A 26 -0.10 1.74 -9.77
CA LEU A 26 -1.35 1.05 -10.07
C LEU A 26 -1.26 -0.45 -9.75
N ASP A 27 -0.18 -1.12 -10.15
CA ASP A 27 -0.01 -2.57 -9.93
C ASP A 27 -0.09 -2.92 -8.45
N ARG A 28 0.53 -2.13 -7.58
CA ARG A 28 0.43 -2.31 -6.11
C ARG A 28 -0.98 -2.10 -5.55
N VAL A 29 -1.76 -1.22 -6.17
CA VAL A 29 -3.17 -0.99 -5.76
C VAL A 29 -4.03 -2.16 -6.24
N VAL A 30 -3.79 -2.65 -7.45
CA VAL A 30 -4.47 -3.81 -8.02
C VAL A 30 -4.15 -5.06 -7.22
N GLU A 31 -2.88 -5.31 -6.89
CA GLU A 31 -2.47 -6.45 -6.05
C GLU A 31 -3.18 -6.43 -4.70
N ARG A 32 -3.21 -5.27 -4.03
CA ARG A 32 -3.92 -5.11 -2.74
C ARG A 32 -5.43 -5.25 -2.85
N PHE A 33 -6.01 -4.89 -3.99
CA PHE A 33 -7.43 -5.03 -4.25
C PHE A 33 -7.78 -6.49 -4.54
N MET A 34 -6.99 -7.16 -5.37
CA MET A 34 -7.16 -8.59 -5.68
C MET A 34 -6.82 -9.49 -4.50
N ALA A 35 -6.11 -9.01 -3.48
CA ALA A 35 -5.98 -9.72 -2.21
C ALA A 35 -7.31 -9.91 -1.46
N LEU A 36 -8.40 -9.27 -1.91
CA LEU A 36 -9.76 -9.44 -1.38
C LEU A 36 -10.56 -10.54 -2.09
N ASP A 37 -10.08 -11.03 -3.22
CA ASP A 37 -10.70 -12.12 -3.99
C ASP A 37 -10.42 -13.45 -3.28
N GLU A 38 -11.30 -13.81 -2.35
CA GLU A 38 -11.15 -15.00 -1.51
C GLU A 38 -11.46 -16.28 -2.29
N ASP A 39 -12.38 -16.19 -3.25
CA ASP A 39 -12.78 -17.31 -4.09
C ASP A 39 -11.87 -17.54 -5.31
N ALA A 40 -10.88 -16.67 -5.51
CA ALA A 40 -9.94 -16.68 -6.62
C ALA A 40 -10.63 -16.66 -8.00
N SER A 41 -11.78 -15.99 -8.09
CA SER A 41 -12.54 -15.81 -9.33
C SER A 41 -11.85 -14.87 -10.32
N GLY A 42 -10.85 -14.10 -9.87
CA GLY A 42 -10.21 -13.02 -10.61
C GLY A 42 -10.97 -11.70 -10.53
N THR A 43 -11.99 -11.61 -9.67
CA THR A 43 -12.82 -10.42 -9.47
C THR A 43 -13.19 -10.27 -8.00
N VAL A 44 -13.30 -9.03 -7.51
CA VAL A 44 -13.80 -8.78 -6.15
C VAL A 44 -15.29 -8.47 -6.21
N SER A 45 -16.09 -9.33 -5.58
CA SER A 45 -17.52 -9.16 -5.43
C SER A 45 -17.90 -8.11 -4.38
N TRP A 46 -19.18 -7.72 -4.34
CA TRP A 46 -19.68 -6.80 -3.32
C TRP A 46 -19.54 -7.37 -1.90
N ASP A 47 -19.83 -8.66 -1.73
CA ASP A 47 -19.78 -9.32 -0.43
C ASP A 47 -18.35 -9.41 0.11
N GLU A 48 -17.37 -9.73 -0.72
CA GLU A 48 -15.94 -9.75 -0.35
C GLU A 48 -15.45 -8.35 0.03
N TYR A 49 -15.80 -7.35 -0.79
CA TYR A 49 -15.48 -5.97 -0.49
C TYR A 49 -16.12 -5.53 0.85
N TRP A 50 -17.39 -5.88 1.06
CA TRP A 50 -18.14 -5.51 2.25
C TRP A 50 -17.57 -6.18 3.51
N ALA A 51 -17.20 -7.46 3.44
CA ALA A 51 -16.57 -8.18 4.53
C ALA A 51 -15.28 -7.49 4.98
N MET A 52 -14.42 -7.10 4.04
CA MET A 52 -13.21 -6.34 4.33
C MET A 52 -13.52 -4.96 4.96
N VAL A 53 -14.54 -4.25 4.45
CA VAL A 53 -14.94 -2.96 5.03
C VAL A 53 -15.41 -3.16 6.47
N GLN A 54 -16.22 -4.17 6.74
CA GLN A 54 -16.73 -4.50 8.07
C GLN A 54 -15.59 -4.84 9.04
N GLU A 55 -14.65 -5.71 8.65
CA GLU A 55 -13.51 -6.06 9.48
C GLU A 55 -12.68 -4.83 9.83
N ARG A 56 -12.35 -4.01 8.84
CA ARG A 56 -11.56 -2.78 9.05
C ARG A 56 -12.31 -1.74 9.87
N ALA A 57 -13.61 -1.60 9.66
CA ALA A 57 -14.45 -0.70 10.44
C ALA A 57 -14.51 -1.15 11.90
N LYS A 58 -14.73 -2.45 12.14
CA LYS A 58 -14.75 -3.03 13.48
C LYS A 58 -13.42 -2.87 14.19
N ALA A 59 -12.30 -3.24 13.55
CA ALA A 59 -10.98 -3.09 14.15
C ALA A 59 -10.67 -1.63 14.53
N ARG A 60 -11.12 -0.66 13.73
CA ARG A 60 -10.99 0.77 14.06
C ARG A 60 -11.90 1.19 15.19
N PHE A 61 -13.11 0.65 15.25
CA PHE A 61 -14.07 0.92 16.32
C PHE A 61 -13.54 0.39 17.64
N ASP A 62 -13.10 -0.88 17.68
CA ASP A 62 -12.50 -1.52 18.86
C ASP A 62 -11.23 -0.78 19.34
N GLU A 63 -10.52 -0.06 18.46
CA GLU A 63 -9.37 0.78 18.86
C GLU A 63 -9.81 2.14 19.45
N MET A 64 -11.00 2.62 19.12
CA MET A 64 -11.58 3.86 19.65
C MET A 64 -12.32 3.63 20.96
N ASP A 65 -13.10 2.56 21.04
CA ASP A 65 -13.82 2.08 22.22
C ASP A 65 -12.82 1.46 23.20
N ALA A 66 -12.35 2.29 24.14
CA ALA A 66 -11.25 1.93 25.01
C ALA A 66 -11.72 1.20 26.27
N ASP A 67 -12.97 1.41 26.67
CA ASP A 67 -13.58 0.74 27.82
C ASP A 67 -14.40 -0.51 27.45
N GLY A 68 -14.67 -0.72 26.17
CA GLY A 68 -15.31 -1.92 25.63
C GLY A 68 -16.80 -1.98 25.89
N ASP A 69 -17.45 -0.83 26.06
CA ASP A 69 -18.90 -0.75 26.30
C ASP A 69 -19.74 -0.84 25.02
N GLY A 70 -19.08 -0.85 23.85
CA GLY A 70 -19.70 -0.95 22.55
C GLY A 70 -20.14 0.41 21.99
N GLU A 71 -19.81 1.51 22.65
CA GLU A 71 -20.00 2.88 22.21
C GLU A 71 -18.64 3.60 22.14
N VAL A 72 -18.59 4.79 21.52
CA VAL A 72 -17.39 5.63 21.56
C VAL A 72 -17.78 6.97 22.13
N SER A 73 -17.33 7.24 23.34
CA SER A 73 -17.59 8.51 24.01
C SER A 73 -16.75 9.66 23.42
N GLU A 74 -17.15 10.89 23.74
CA GLU A 74 -16.39 12.08 23.30
C GLU A 74 -14.95 12.08 23.85
N ASP A 75 -14.75 11.63 25.10
CA ASP A 75 -13.41 11.60 25.70
C ASP A 75 -12.51 10.56 25.02
N GLU A 76 -13.05 9.36 24.76
CA GLU A 76 -12.35 8.30 24.05
C GLU A 76 -11.97 8.72 22.64
N PHE A 77 -12.91 9.31 21.91
CA PHE A 77 -12.65 9.90 20.60
C PHE A 77 -11.51 10.92 20.72
N ARG A 78 -11.62 11.93 21.59
CA ARG A 78 -10.57 12.94 21.77
C ARG A 78 -9.22 12.34 22.16
N ARG A 79 -9.21 11.32 23.02
CA ARG A 79 -8.01 10.61 23.46
C ARG A 79 -7.36 9.86 22.30
N PHE A 80 -8.15 9.19 21.49
CA PHE A 80 -7.71 8.56 20.25
C PHE A 80 -7.15 9.58 19.26
N TRP A 81 -7.83 10.71 19.03
CA TRP A 81 -7.34 11.79 18.15
C TRP A 81 -6.06 12.44 18.63
N ARG A 82 -5.88 12.60 19.95
CA ARG A 82 -4.64 13.16 20.51
C ARG A 82 -3.45 12.22 20.31
N GLN A 83 -3.66 10.91 20.45
CA GLN A 83 -2.62 9.89 20.29
C GLN A 83 -2.32 9.58 18.82
N ARG A 84 -3.33 9.68 17.95
CA ARG A 84 -3.29 9.25 16.54
C ARG A 84 -3.36 10.41 15.54
N LYS A 85 -2.87 11.60 15.94
CA LYS A 85 -3.02 12.90 15.25
C LYS A 85 -2.44 13.01 13.82
N ALA A 86 -2.01 11.94 13.15
CA ALA A 86 -1.19 12.08 11.93
C ALA A 86 -1.37 11.05 10.79
N PHE A 87 -2.13 9.96 10.94
CA PHE A 87 -2.16 8.94 9.87
C PHE A 87 -3.33 9.10 8.88
N TRP A 88 -4.52 9.46 9.36
CA TRP A 88 -5.75 9.48 8.54
C TRP A 88 -6.13 10.86 8.00
N TYR A 89 -5.54 11.93 8.53
CA TYR A 89 -5.76 13.29 8.06
C TYR A 89 -4.60 13.70 7.15
N ARG A 90 -4.72 13.43 5.85
CA ARG A 90 -3.92 14.10 4.82
C ARG A 90 -4.70 15.36 4.45
N PRO A 91 -4.33 16.56 4.97
CA PRO A 91 -5.02 17.78 4.59
C PRO A 91 -4.67 18.09 3.12
N GLY A 92 -5.70 18.26 2.30
CA GLY A 92 -5.58 18.79 0.94
C GLY A 92 -5.07 17.79 -0.11
N HIS A 93 -5.99 17.30 -0.92
CA HIS A 93 -6.01 17.78 -2.30
C HIS A 93 -7.00 18.94 -2.37
#